data_AF-A0A953A7X9-F1
#
_entry.id   AF-A0A953A7X9-F1
#
_cell.length_a   1.000
_cell.length_b   1.000
_cell.length_c   1.000
_cell.angle_alpha   90.00
_cell.angle_beta   90.00
_cell.angle_gamma   90.00
#
_symmetry.space_group_name_H-M   'P 1'
#
loop_
_entity.id
_entity.type
_entity.pdbx_description
1 polymer ?
#
loop_
_entity_poly.entity_id
_entity_poly.type
_entity_poly.pdbx_seq_one_letter_code
_entity_poly.pdbx_strand_id
1 'polypeptide(L)'
;MPQPKQQAVTKRLTQLPRRPGLVIEGGVRPLGVWFREGGEALQPFVAIWVDAGTGYVRASRLISPKETADDGRSQALDVLVEAMHSPNEPLAGHAPQRGRPAKVVVDDPELAAAAETLLAPADVPVELAEHLPLFEEAYNALADAMDADLSQGPPEPFTWDVPDRVLRPLYQAAARCARQAPWEFFPDFPPVVIDLGEYGPAPGVERVYASVLGGAGLTMGVACYFSLDDLEALVRVGESSLADDDMVDEAIAMMRELGAPLDELPPEVVREMVRDMLPPTYAPGTTPADVIRDSLICFYDTADGVDPTYVEWIHEHGLKLANQSMIPAFHRVTTGSLEARPLTEREAVAFTLVLGGLARFTSRFQDELAVMEGPEPLIFRPYVDVPDGKVRITLRYPPEGQDWPELEWPEADGFGLDLFPPPPE
;
A
#
# COMPACT_ATOMS: atom_id res chain seq x y z
N MET A 1 29.22 -20.69 -37.10
CA MET A 1 28.44 -19.60 -37.74
C MET A 1 27.65 -18.92 -36.64
N PRO A 2 27.73 -17.58 -36.47
CA PRO A 2 26.96 -16.89 -35.44
C PRO A 2 25.46 -17.03 -35.70
N GLN A 3 24.66 -17.18 -34.64
CA GLN A 3 23.21 -17.36 -34.72
C GLN A 3 22.53 -16.14 -35.39
N PRO A 4 21.39 -16.30 -36.09
CA PRO A 4 20.74 -15.22 -36.83
C PRO A 4 20.35 -13.99 -35.97
N LYS A 5 20.03 -14.17 -34.69
CA LYS A 5 19.79 -13.07 -33.72
C LYS A 5 21.06 -12.21 -33.54
N GLN A 6 22.21 -12.85 -33.39
CA GLN A 6 23.50 -12.21 -33.14
C GLN A 6 23.98 -11.38 -34.34
N GLN A 7 23.69 -11.83 -35.58
CA GLN A 7 23.96 -11.07 -36.80
C GLN A 7 23.10 -9.80 -36.92
N ALA A 8 21.83 -9.87 -36.52
CA ALA A 8 20.94 -8.71 -36.53
C ALA A 8 21.35 -7.64 -35.51
N VAL A 9 21.73 -8.06 -34.30
CA VAL A 9 22.25 -7.17 -33.24
C VAL A 9 23.54 -6.50 -33.69
N THR A 10 24.49 -7.27 -34.22
CA THR A 10 25.77 -6.76 -34.75
C THR A 10 25.58 -5.69 -35.82
N LYS A 11 24.66 -5.92 -36.76
CA LYS A 11 24.37 -4.96 -37.83
C LYS A 11 23.75 -3.66 -37.30
N ARG A 12 22.91 -3.75 -36.26
CA ARG A 12 22.28 -2.57 -35.64
C ARG A 12 23.30 -1.74 -34.85
N LEU A 13 24.17 -2.38 -34.07
CA LEU A 13 25.20 -1.70 -33.28
C LEU A 13 26.20 -0.94 -34.16
N THR A 14 26.69 -1.56 -35.24
CA THR A 14 27.66 -0.93 -36.15
C THR A 14 27.13 0.30 -36.90
N GLN A 15 25.81 0.43 -37.04
CA GLN A 15 25.15 1.58 -37.68
C GLN A 15 24.98 2.80 -36.76
N LEU A 16 25.15 2.62 -35.45
CA LEU A 16 25.04 3.73 -34.50
C LEU A 16 26.25 4.68 -34.61
N PRO A 17 26.04 6.00 -34.48
CA PRO A 17 27.14 6.96 -34.43
C PRO A 17 27.99 6.68 -33.18
N ARG A 18 29.32 6.76 -33.32
CA ARG A 18 30.22 6.65 -32.16
C ARG A 18 30.16 7.93 -31.33
N ARG A 19 30.13 7.78 -30.01
CA ARG A 19 30.05 8.87 -29.03
C ARG A 19 31.34 8.86 -28.20
N PRO A 20 32.31 9.73 -28.52
CA PRO A 20 33.64 9.67 -27.91
C PRO A 20 33.67 9.94 -26.40
N GLY A 21 32.70 10.71 -25.88
CA GLY A 21 32.58 11.02 -24.45
C GLY A 21 31.66 10.08 -23.68
N LEU A 22 31.01 9.12 -24.35
CA LEU A 22 30.08 8.20 -23.70
C LEU A 22 30.83 7.01 -23.14
N VAL A 23 30.83 6.87 -21.83
CA VAL A 23 31.25 5.65 -21.12
C VAL A 23 30.00 5.07 -20.49
N ILE A 24 29.72 3.80 -20.77
CA ILE A 24 28.59 3.11 -20.16
C ILE A 24 29.15 2.16 -19.12
N GLU A 25 28.72 2.29 -17.87
CA GLU A 25 29.03 1.31 -16.83
C GLU A 25 27.75 0.64 -16.35
N GLY A 26 27.85 -0.62 -15.93
CA GLY A 26 26.69 -1.35 -15.46
C GLY A 26 26.88 -2.85 -15.43
N GLY A 27 25.78 -3.53 -15.13
CA GLY A 27 25.79 -4.96 -14.96
C GLY A 27 24.43 -5.49 -14.53
N VAL A 28 24.45 -6.67 -13.94
CA VAL A 28 23.28 -7.33 -13.38
C VAL A 28 23.57 -7.77 -11.97
N ARG A 29 22.60 -7.55 -11.07
CA ARG A 29 22.68 -7.97 -9.67
C ARG A 29 21.35 -8.53 -9.22
N PRO A 30 21.32 -9.47 -8.25
CA PRO A 30 20.08 -9.82 -7.57
C PRO A 30 19.52 -8.57 -6.89
N LEU A 31 18.19 -8.46 -6.80
CA LEU A 31 17.51 -7.40 -6.06
C LEU A 31 16.88 -8.01 -4.82
N GLY A 32 17.05 -7.39 -3.65
CA GLY A 32 16.58 -7.86 -2.34
C GLY A 32 15.07 -7.85 -2.13
N VAL A 33 14.29 -8.04 -3.19
CA VAL A 33 12.83 -8.13 -3.16
C VAL A 33 12.42 -9.53 -3.60
N TRP A 34 11.22 -9.95 -3.20
CA TRP A 34 10.66 -11.24 -3.59
C TRP A 34 9.37 -11.00 -4.36
N PHE A 35 9.30 -11.51 -5.59
CA PHE A 35 8.10 -11.47 -6.40
C PHE A 35 7.50 -12.86 -6.54
N ARG A 36 6.18 -12.92 -6.70
CA ARG A 36 5.46 -14.16 -6.93
C ARG A 36 5.21 -14.32 -8.43
N GLU A 37 5.80 -15.36 -9.03
CA GLU A 37 5.56 -15.70 -10.43
C GLU A 37 5.12 -17.16 -10.55
N GLY A 38 3.85 -17.38 -10.93
CA GLY A 38 3.29 -18.73 -11.04
C GLY A 38 3.20 -19.47 -9.69
N GLY A 39 3.00 -18.75 -8.59
CA GLY A 39 2.85 -19.32 -7.23
C GLY A 39 4.18 -19.59 -6.50
N GLU A 40 5.31 -19.24 -7.09
CA GLU A 40 6.63 -19.36 -6.45
C GLU A 40 7.19 -17.98 -6.11
N ALA A 41 7.73 -17.84 -4.90
CA ALA A 41 8.49 -16.66 -4.51
C ALA A 41 9.89 -16.72 -5.13
N LEU A 42 10.23 -15.71 -5.92
CA LEU A 42 11.48 -15.63 -6.67
C LEU A 42 12.15 -14.29 -6.36
N GLN A 43 13.47 -14.33 -6.16
CA GLN A 43 14.29 -13.15 -6.07
C GLN A 43 14.77 -12.77 -7.48
N PRO A 44 14.32 -11.64 -8.05
CA PRO A 44 14.67 -11.24 -9.40
C PRO A 44 16.11 -10.73 -9.48
N PHE A 45 16.60 -10.61 -10.71
CA PHE A 45 17.78 -9.82 -11.02
C PHE A 45 17.35 -8.46 -11.59
N VAL A 46 18.18 -7.45 -11.42
CA VAL A 46 18.05 -6.16 -12.11
C VAL A 46 19.29 -5.92 -12.95
N ALA A 47 19.09 -5.66 -14.23
CA ALA A 47 20.13 -5.13 -15.10
C ALA A 47 20.01 -3.61 -15.18
N ILE A 48 21.11 -2.88 -14.98
CA ILE A 48 21.15 -1.42 -15.04
C ILE A 48 22.40 -1.01 -15.83
N TRP A 49 22.23 -0.08 -16.77
CA TRP A 49 23.32 0.51 -17.55
C TRP A 49 23.26 2.03 -17.47
N VAL A 50 24.34 2.64 -17.00
CA VAL A 50 24.44 4.05 -16.64
C VAL A 50 25.47 4.76 -17.52
N ASP A 51 25.19 5.99 -17.90
CA ASP A 51 26.15 6.89 -18.51
C ASP A 51 27.08 7.45 -17.42
N ALA A 52 28.32 6.96 -17.36
CA ALA A 52 29.28 7.32 -16.32
C ALA A 52 29.68 8.81 -16.33
N GLY A 53 29.42 9.54 -17.43
CA GLY A 53 29.69 10.97 -17.51
C GLY A 53 28.58 11.83 -16.90
N THR A 54 27.37 11.29 -16.76
CA THR A 54 26.19 12.06 -16.32
C THR A 54 25.42 11.45 -15.16
N GLY A 55 25.69 10.18 -14.81
CA GLY A 55 24.90 9.41 -13.85
C GLY A 55 23.54 8.96 -14.39
N TYR A 56 23.25 9.19 -15.67
CA TYR A 56 21.93 8.89 -16.24
C TYR A 56 21.76 7.39 -16.52
N VAL A 57 20.71 6.78 -15.97
CA VAL A 57 20.32 5.40 -16.27
C VAL A 57 19.79 5.30 -17.70
N ARG A 58 20.62 4.78 -18.60
CA ARG A 58 20.30 4.66 -20.02
C ARG A 58 19.33 3.53 -20.31
N ALA A 59 19.37 2.43 -19.56
CA ALA A 59 18.36 1.38 -19.61
C ALA A 59 18.41 0.57 -18.32
N SER A 60 17.26 0.05 -17.91
CA SER A 60 17.13 -0.87 -16.79
C SER A 60 16.04 -1.91 -17.06
N ARG A 61 16.17 -3.09 -16.46
CA ARG A 61 15.17 -4.16 -16.58
C ARG A 61 15.23 -5.09 -15.37
N LEU A 62 14.05 -5.43 -14.83
CA LEU A 62 13.88 -6.58 -13.95
C LEU A 62 13.85 -7.87 -14.78
N ILE A 63 14.60 -8.87 -14.34
CA ILE A 63 14.79 -10.15 -15.00
C ILE A 63 14.32 -11.24 -14.05
N SER A 64 13.33 -12.02 -14.47
CA SER A 64 12.88 -13.18 -13.71
C SER A 64 13.96 -14.27 -13.73
N PRO A 65 14.24 -14.94 -12.59
CA PRO A 65 15.13 -16.11 -12.55
C PRO A 65 14.65 -17.25 -13.45
N LYS A 66 13.34 -17.30 -13.79
CA LYS A 66 12.78 -18.31 -14.70
C LYS A 66 13.14 -18.08 -16.17
N GLU A 67 13.53 -16.86 -16.53
CA GLU A 67 13.85 -16.49 -17.91
C GLU A 67 15.35 -16.60 -18.23
N THR A 68 16.18 -16.89 -17.24
CA THR A 68 17.64 -16.93 -17.36
C THR A 68 18.22 -18.25 -16.85
N ALA A 69 19.34 -18.66 -17.43
CA ALA A 69 20.14 -19.79 -16.97
C ALA A 69 21.54 -19.37 -16.50
N ASP A 70 21.82 -18.07 -16.49
CA ASP A 70 23.14 -17.46 -16.32
C ASP A 70 23.11 -16.23 -15.42
N ASP A 71 22.23 -16.25 -14.41
CA ASP A 71 22.03 -15.18 -13.42
C ASP A 71 21.71 -13.81 -14.05
N GLY A 72 21.00 -13.83 -15.17
CA GLY A 72 20.54 -12.65 -15.91
C GLY A 72 21.59 -12.00 -16.80
N ARG A 73 22.81 -12.56 -16.93
CA ARG A 73 23.90 -11.96 -17.74
C ARG A 73 23.53 -11.81 -19.21
N SER A 74 22.91 -12.83 -19.82
CA SER A 74 22.45 -12.75 -21.21
C SER A 74 21.42 -11.63 -21.42
N GLN A 75 20.47 -11.50 -20.50
CA GLN A 75 19.46 -10.44 -20.53
C GLN A 75 20.08 -9.07 -20.28
N ALA A 76 21.09 -8.97 -19.40
CA ALA A 76 21.81 -7.73 -19.16
C ALA A 76 22.47 -7.21 -20.45
N LEU A 77 23.01 -8.09 -21.29
CA LEU A 77 23.56 -7.71 -22.60
C LEU A 77 22.49 -7.22 -23.58
N ASP A 78 21.29 -7.81 -23.56
CA ASP A 78 20.17 -7.29 -24.34
C ASP A 78 19.80 -5.85 -23.88
N VAL A 79 19.78 -5.61 -22.57
CA VAL A 79 19.53 -4.28 -21.99
C VAL A 79 20.67 -3.30 -22.32
N LEU A 80 21.92 -3.76 -22.43
CA LEU A 80 23.04 -2.94 -22.88
C LEU A 80 22.84 -2.46 -24.32
N VAL A 81 22.38 -3.35 -25.20
CA VAL A 81 22.08 -2.99 -26.59
C VAL A 81 20.95 -1.96 -26.64
N GLU A 82 19.96 -2.07 -25.77
CA GLU A 82 18.89 -1.07 -25.61
C GLU A 82 19.42 0.27 -25.13
N ALA A 83 20.29 0.31 -24.11
CA ALA A 83 20.94 1.52 -23.62
C ALA A 83 21.69 2.31 -24.72
N MET A 84 22.20 1.60 -25.73
CA MET A 84 22.85 2.20 -26.91
C MET A 84 21.85 2.68 -27.97
N HIS A 85 20.75 1.94 -28.18
CA HIS A 85 19.79 2.17 -29.27
C HIS A 85 18.64 3.09 -28.92
N SER A 86 18.01 2.82 -27.79
CA SER A 86 16.78 3.43 -27.30
C SER A 86 16.93 3.72 -25.80
N PRO A 87 17.84 4.64 -25.44
CA PRO A 87 18.03 4.97 -24.04
C PRO A 87 16.73 5.54 -23.46
N ASN A 88 16.52 5.32 -22.17
CA ASN A 88 15.40 5.86 -21.42
C ASN A 88 15.28 7.37 -21.66
N GLU A 89 14.03 7.85 -21.73
CA GLU A 89 13.76 9.28 -21.83
C GLU A 89 13.59 9.86 -20.42
N PRO A 90 14.32 10.94 -20.05
CA PRO A 90 14.14 11.57 -18.76
C PRO A 90 12.79 12.30 -18.70
N LEU A 91 12.20 12.34 -17.50
CA LEU A 91 11.01 13.15 -17.22
C LEU A 91 11.25 14.66 -17.45
N ALA A 92 12.50 15.11 -17.26
CA ALA A 92 12.92 16.48 -17.53
C ALA A 92 14.39 16.53 -18.00
N GLY A 93 14.70 17.44 -18.93
CA GLY A 93 16.06 17.66 -19.43
C GLY A 93 16.30 17.16 -20.85
N HIS A 94 17.57 17.03 -21.23
CA HIS A 94 17.94 16.61 -22.59
C HIS A 94 17.96 15.08 -22.67
N ALA A 95 17.16 14.52 -23.58
CA ALA A 95 17.15 13.09 -23.84
C ALA A 95 18.56 12.60 -24.24
N PRO A 96 19.05 11.51 -23.63
CA PRO A 96 20.33 10.92 -23.98
C PRO A 96 20.33 10.50 -25.45
N GLN A 97 21.38 10.88 -26.18
CA GLN A 97 21.45 10.52 -27.58
C GLN A 97 21.85 9.06 -27.74
N ARG A 98 21.18 8.34 -28.66
CA ARG A 98 21.62 7.01 -29.10
C ARG A 98 23.04 7.05 -29.67
N GLY A 99 23.77 5.95 -29.49
CA GLY A 99 25.13 5.84 -30.02
C GLY A 99 25.94 4.69 -29.43
N ARG A 100 27.02 4.34 -30.13
CA ARG A 100 28.05 3.44 -29.60
C ARG A 100 28.92 4.19 -28.60
N PRO A 101 29.18 3.63 -27.41
CA PRO A 101 30.04 4.27 -26.43
C PRO A 101 31.51 4.21 -26.85
N ALA A 102 32.34 5.01 -26.20
CA ALA A 102 33.78 4.93 -26.29
C ALA A 102 34.31 3.64 -25.65
N LYS A 103 33.69 3.21 -24.55
CA LYS A 103 33.92 1.93 -23.86
C LYS A 103 32.73 1.53 -22.99
N VAL A 104 32.67 0.25 -22.64
CA VAL A 104 31.76 -0.29 -21.61
C VAL A 104 32.58 -0.75 -20.41
N VAL A 105 32.11 -0.50 -19.19
CA VAL A 105 32.78 -0.91 -17.96
C VAL A 105 31.84 -1.82 -17.16
N VAL A 106 32.33 -2.95 -16.67
CA VAL A 106 31.58 -3.92 -15.86
C VAL A 106 32.43 -4.40 -14.69
N ASP A 107 31.82 -5.02 -13.68
CA ASP A 107 32.48 -5.60 -12.49
C ASP A 107 32.41 -7.13 -12.44
N ASP A 108 31.56 -7.76 -13.27
CA ASP A 108 31.47 -9.21 -13.41
C ASP A 108 32.40 -9.71 -14.55
N PRO A 109 33.38 -10.60 -14.28
CA PRO A 109 34.30 -11.13 -15.29
C PRO A 109 33.65 -11.95 -16.41
N GLU A 110 32.58 -12.69 -16.11
CA GLU A 110 31.86 -13.50 -17.10
C GLU A 110 31.03 -12.61 -18.03
N LEU A 111 30.38 -11.58 -17.46
CA LEU A 111 29.69 -10.55 -18.22
C LEU A 111 30.66 -9.78 -19.10
N ALA A 112 31.87 -9.46 -18.62
CA ALA A 112 32.91 -8.80 -19.40
C ALA A 112 33.28 -9.60 -20.65
N ALA A 113 33.58 -10.89 -20.50
CA ALA A 113 33.94 -11.76 -21.61
C ALA A 113 32.80 -11.90 -22.65
N ALA A 114 31.56 -11.97 -22.17
CA ALA A 114 30.39 -12.03 -23.04
C ALA A 114 30.14 -10.70 -23.78
N ALA A 115 30.29 -9.56 -23.09
CA ALA A 115 30.20 -8.23 -23.66
C ALA A 115 31.31 -7.98 -24.71
N GLU A 116 32.55 -8.39 -24.46
CA GLU A 116 33.65 -8.27 -25.42
C GLU A 116 33.31 -8.98 -26.74
N THR A 117 32.79 -10.19 -26.66
CA THR A 117 32.39 -10.97 -27.83
C THR A 117 31.25 -10.29 -28.59
N LEU A 118 30.28 -9.73 -27.88
CA LEU A 118 29.13 -9.03 -28.46
C LEU A 118 29.53 -7.71 -29.14
N LEU A 119 30.44 -6.96 -28.53
CA LEU A 119 30.80 -5.59 -28.90
C LEU A 119 32.01 -5.49 -29.84
N ALA A 120 32.82 -6.53 -29.96
CA ALA A 120 33.99 -6.57 -30.86
C ALA A 120 33.68 -6.11 -32.30
N PRO A 121 32.57 -6.53 -32.95
CA PRO A 121 32.23 -6.05 -34.29
C PRO A 121 31.94 -4.54 -34.38
N ALA A 122 31.53 -3.93 -33.27
CA ALA A 122 31.22 -2.51 -33.17
C ALA A 122 32.44 -1.64 -32.81
N ASP A 123 33.60 -2.26 -32.57
CA ASP A 123 34.84 -1.64 -32.09
C ASP A 123 34.63 -0.87 -30.78
N VAL A 124 33.89 -1.46 -29.85
CA VAL A 124 33.66 -0.92 -28.50
C VAL A 124 34.43 -1.79 -27.50
N PRO A 125 35.48 -1.27 -26.85
CA PRO A 125 36.22 -1.99 -25.83
C PRO A 125 35.37 -2.17 -24.56
N VAL A 126 35.63 -3.26 -23.85
CA VAL A 126 35.07 -3.56 -22.53
C VAL A 126 36.21 -3.55 -21.52
N GLU A 127 35.99 -2.92 -20.38
CA GLU A 127 36.93 -2.89 -19.26
C GLU A 127 36.29 -3.54 -18.03
N LEU A 128 37.01 -4.43 -17.38
CA LEU A 128 36.65 -4.96 -16.07
C LEU A 128 37.21 -4.02 -14.99
N ALA A 129 36.35 -3.53 -14.10
CA ALA A 129 36.70 -2.69 -12.96
C ALA A 129 36.27 -3.35 -11.64
N GLU A 130 36.94 -3.05 -10.54
CA GLU A 130 36.54 -3.57 -9.22
C GLU A 130 35.27 -2.89 -8.68
N HIS A 131 35.03 -1.64 -9.07
CA HIS A 131 33.91 -0.82 -8.61
C HIS A 131 33.30 -0.02 -9.76
N LEU A 132 31.98 0.14 -9.71
CA LEU A 132 31.20 0.91 -10.68
C LEU A 132 30.36 1.95 -9.92
N PRO A 133 30.92 3.11 -9.55
CA PRO A 133 30.29 4.01 -8.58
C PRO A 133 28.89 4.49 -8.98
N LEU A 134 28.65 4.79 -10.26
CA LEU A 134 27.36 5.30 -10.72
C LEU A 134 26.34 4.16 -10.86
N PHE A 135 26.79 2.96 -11.22
CA PHE A 135 25.94 1.78 -11.17
C PHE A 135 25.57 1.41 -9.73
N GLU A 136 26.51 1.49 -8.79
CA GLU A 136 26.26 1.25 -7.37
C GLU A 136 25.28 2.28 -6.80
N GLU A 137 25.43 3.57 -7.12
CA GLU A 137 24.47 4.62 -6.76
C GLU A 137 23.07 4.32 -7.32
N ALA A 138 22.97 3.99 -8.61
CA ALA A 138 21.68 3.68 -9.25
C ALA A 138 21.03 2.41 -8.68
N TYR A 139 21.82 1.39 -8.38
CA TYR A 139 21.34 0.16 -7.75
C TYR A 139 20.84 0.43 -6.33
N ASN A 140 21.60 1.15 -5.51
CA ASN A 140 21.22 1.47 -4.14
C ASN A 140 19.97 2.36 -4.10
N ALA A 141 19.88 3.38 -4.96
CA ALA A 141 18.69 4.23 -5.05
C ALA A 141 17.43 3.41 -5.44
N LEU A 142 17.57 2.44 -6.33
CA LEU A 142 16.48 1.53 -6.67
C LEU A 142 16.14 0.59 -5.50
N ALA A 143 17.15 0.03 -4.84
CA ALA A 143 16.96 -0.86 -3.70
C ALA A 143 16.25 -0.14 -2.55
N ASP A 144 16.69 1.06 -2.18
CA ASP A 144 16.08 1.88 -1.14
C ASP A 144 14.62 2.25 -1.48
N ALA A 145 14.36 2.64 -2.73
CA ALA A 145 13.00 2.97 -3.18
C ALA A 145 12.04 1.76 -3.15
N MET A 146 12.58 0.55 -3.16
CA MET A 146 11.82 -0.71 -3.13
C MET A 146 11.89 -1.42 -1.79
N ASP A 147 12.53 -0.82 -0.78
CA ASP A 147 12.84 -1.45 0.51
C ASP A 147 13.49 -2.85 0.35
N ALA A 148 14.39 -2.94 -0.63
CA ALA A 148 15.00 -4.20 -1.05
C ALA A 148 16.20 -4.54 -0.16
N ASP A 149 16.16 -5.69 0.51
CA ASP A 149 17.24 -6.19 1.36
C ASP A 149 17.63 -7.63 0.96
N LEU A 150 18.85 -7.79 0.45
CA LEU A 150 19.39 -9.08 0.00
C LEU A 150 19.53 -10.11 1.14
N SER A 151 19.51 -9.66 2.40
CA SER A 151 19.54 -10.55 3.57
C SER A 151 18.17 -11.13 3.93
N GLN A 152 17.08 -10.56 3.41
CA GLN A 152 15.73 -11.07 3.63
C GLN A 152 15.52 -12.35 2.83
N GLY A 153 15.06 -13.39 3.53
CA GLY A 153 14.56 -14.61 2.89
C GLY A 153 13.23 -14.36 2.18
N PRO A 154 12.72 -15.35 1.44
CA PRO A 154 11.37 -15.27 0.89
C PRO A 154 10.37 -15.03 2.03
N PRO A 155 9.29 -14.26 1.80
CA PRO A 155 8.29 -14.00 2.83
C PRO A 155 7.77 -15.33 3.38
N GLU A 156 7.77 -15.46 4.71
CA GLU A 156 7.20 -16.63 5.36
C GLU A 156 5.70 -16.71 5.03
N PRO A 157 5.15 -17.90 4.76
CA PRO A 157 3.72 -18.03 4.51
C PRO A 157 2.91 -17.49 5.69
N PHE A 158 1.98 -16.57 5.42
CA PHE A 158 1.02 -16.13 6.43
C PHE A 158 0.31 -17.34 7.04
N THR A 159 0.21 -17.34 8.38
CA THR A 159 -0.56 -18.32 9.12
C THR A 159 -1.36 -17.64 10.20
N TRP A 160 -2.55 -18.19 10.47
CA TRP A 160 -3.42 -17.72 11.54
C TRP A 160 -4.03 -18.91 12.28
N ASP A 161 -3.68 -19.05 13.56
CA ASP A 161 -4.13 -20.14 14.42
C ASP A 161 -5.56 -19.91 14.96
N VAL A 162 -6.53 -19.88 14.04
CA VAL A 162 -7.97 -19.83 14.35
C VAL A 162 -8.67 -20.93 13.55
N PRO A 163 -9.54 -21.74 14.18
CA PRO A 163 -10.21 -22.83 13.47
C PRO A 163 -11.05 -22.36 12.27
N ASP A 164 -11.05 -23.12 11.17
CA ASP A 164 -11.87 -22.92 9.97
C ASP A 164 -13.35 -22.62 10.25
N ARG A 165 -13.90 -23.28 11.27
CA ARG A 165 -15.29 -23.10 11.70
C ARG A 165 -15.59 -21.67 12.14
N VAL A 166 -14.57 -20.93 12.59
CA VAL A 166 -14.63 -19.52 13.02
C VAL A 166 -14.26 -18.57 11.89
N LEU A 167 -13.24 -18.92 11.09
CA LEU A 167 -12.82 -18.12 9.94
C LEU A 167 -13.93 -17.97 8.91
N ARG A 168 -14.65 -19.05 8.58
CA ARG A 168 -15.71 -19.01 7.54
C ARG A 168 -16.83 -18.01 7.88
N PRO A 169 -17.45 -18.02 9.07
CA PRO A 169 -18.41 -17.00 9.47
C PRO A 169 -17.84 -15.58 9.48
N LEU A 170 -16.61 -15.39 9.98
CA LEU A 170 -15.96 -14.07 10.02
C LEU A 170 -15.82 -13.45 8.63
N TYR A 171 -15.23 -14.19 7.69
CA TYR A 171 -15.05 -13.71 6.31
C TYR A 171 -16.40 -13.51 5.60
N GLN A 172 -17.40 -14.35 5.87
CA GLN A 172 -18.74 -14.12 5.33
C GLN A 172 -19.39 -12.86 5.89
N ALA A 173 -19.21 -12.57 7.18
CA ALA A 173 -19.69 -11.34 7.81
C ALA A 173 -18.98 -10.12 7.24
N ALA A 174 -17.65 -10.15 7.14
CA ALA A 174 -16.85 -9.11 6.51
C ALA A 174 -17.25 -8.88 5.04
N ALA A 175 -17.42 -9.94 4.25
CA ALA A 175 -17.84 -9.81 2.87
C ALA A 175 -19.26 -9.22 2.72
N ARG A 176 -20.17 -9.54 3.65
CA ARG A 176 -21.50 -8.91 3.69
C ARG A 176 -21.41 -7.44 4.08
N CYS A 177 -20.61 -7.12 5.09
CA CYS A 177 -20.38 -5.74 5.53
C CYS A 177 -19.83 -4.89 4.40
N ALA A 178 -18.79 -5.35 3.70
CA ALA A 178 -18.25 -4.64 2.55
C ALA A 178 -19.26 -4.41 1.42
N ARG A 179 -20.11 -5.40 1.11
CA ARG A 179 -21.18 -5.23 0.11
C ARG A 179 -22.29 -4.27 0.53
N GLN A 180 -22.41 -3.95 1.80
CA GLN A 180 -23.36 -2.95 2.30
C GLN A 180 -22.72 -1.58 2.47
N ALA A 181 -21.40 -1.48 2.29
CA ALA A 181 -20.64 -0.23 2.31
C ALA A 181 -21.08 0.74 3.43
N PRO A 182 -21.03 0.35 4.72
CA PRO A 182 -21.53 1.19 5.80
C PRO A 182 -20.87 2.58 5.86
N TRP A 183 -19.64 2.71 5.38
CA TRP A 183 -18.91 3.99 5.28
C TRP A 183 -19.54 5.01 4.32
N GLU A 184 -20.45 4.59 3.43
CA GLU A 184 -21.25 5.51 2.62
C GLU A 184 -22.37 6.20 3.42
N PHE A 185 -22.66 5.70 4.63
CA PHE A 185 -23.82 6.12 5.43
C PHE A 185 -23.44 6.60 6.84
N PHE A 186 -22.39 6.04 7.42
CA PHE A 186 -21.95 6.35 8.77
C PHE A 186 -20.73 7.28 8.75
N PRO A 187 -20.75 8.38 9.52
CA PRO A 187 -19.53 9.07 9.87
C PRO A 187 -18.70 8.24 10.86
N ASP A 188 -17.42 8.59 11.01
CA ASP A 188 -16.50 7.92 11.93
C ASP A 188 -16.95 8.05 13.40
N PHE A 189 -17.71 9.12 13.73
CA PHE A 189 -18.36 9.38 15.03
C PHE A 189 -19.72 10.08 14.81
N PRO A 190 -20.78 9.76 15.59
CA PRO A 190 -20.82 8.87 16.75
C PRO A 190 -20.75 7.37 16.38
N PRO A 191 -20.39 6.48 17.32
CA PRO A 191 -20.30 5.05 17.03
C PRO A 191 -21.66 4.36 17.02
N VAL A 192 -21.73 3.21 16.35
CA VAL A 192 -22.82 2.24 16.54
C VAL A 192 -22.57 1.45 17.82
N VAL A 193 -23.49 1.51 18.78
CA VAL A 193 -23.40 0.74 20.04
C VAL A 193 -23.91 -0.67 19.83
N ILE A 194 -23.10 -1.68 20.20
CA ILE A 194 -23.45 -3.09 19.98
C ILE A 194 -23.35 -3.87 21.29
N ASP A 195 -24.50 -4.36 21.79
CA ASP A 195 -24.58 -5.29 22.91
C ASP A 195 -24.36 -6.73 22.41
N LEU A 196 -23.23 -7.32 22.79
CA LEU A 196 -22.81 -8.68 22.46
C LEU A 196 -23.09 -9.70 23.58
N GLY A 197 -23.30 -9.22 24.81
CA GLY A 197 -23.49 -10.08 25.99
C GLY A 197 -22.25 -10.94 26.25
N GLU A 198 -22.45 -12.23 26.55
CA GLU A 198 -21.35 -13.16 26.87
C GLU A 198 -20.35 -13.37 25.72
N TYR A 199 -20.74 -13.02 24.48
CA TYR A 199 -19.93 -13.17 23.27
C TYR A 199 -18.96 -12.02 23.00
N GLY A 200 -18.87 -11.05 23.91
CA GLY A 200 -17.95 -9.95 23.70
C GLY A 200 -16.47 -10.34 23.76
N PRO A 201 -15.58 -9.47 23.25
CA PRO A 201 -14.22 -9.83 22.84
C PRO A 201 -13.29 -10.19 24.00
N ALA A 202 -13.60 -9.74 25.21
CA ALA A 202 -12.85 -10.05 26.43
C ALA A 202 -13.81 -10.30 27.61
N PRO A 203 -13.37 -10.99 28.67
CA PRO A 203 -14.15 -11.12 29.91
C PRO A 203 -14.55 -9.75 30.46
N GLY A 204 -15.83 -9.56 30.76
CA GLY A 204 -16.37 -8.29 31.27
C GLY A 204 -16.66 -7.24 30.21
N VAL A 205 -16.34 -7.49 28.93
CA VAL A 205 -16.69 -6.61 27.82
C VAL A 205 -17.92 -7.18 27.12
N GLU A 206 -19.11 -6.74 27.50
CA GLU A 206 -20.38 -7.22 26.94
C GLU A 206 -20.93 -6.29 25.84
N ARG A 207 -20.36 -5.09 25.74
CA ARG A 207 -20.74 -4.04 24.81
C ARG A 207 -19.49 -3.50 24.13
N VAL A 208 -19.64 -3.15 22.86
CA VAL A 208 -18.59 -2.52 22.06
C VAL A 208 -19.15 -1.34 21.26
N TYR A 209 -18.26 -0.48 20.80
CA TYR A 209 -18.56 0.76 20.10
C TYR A 209 -17.89 0.72 18.73
N ALA A 210 -18.67 0.53 17.67
CA ALA A 210 -18.17 0.42 16.31
C ALA A 210 -18.13 1.79 15.65
N SER A 211 -16.92 2.29 15.39
CA SER A 211 -16.64 3.38 14.47
C SER A 211 -16.49 2.81 13.06
N VAL A 212 -17.24 3.37 12.11
CA VAL A 212 -17.19 2.98 10.70
C VAL A 212 -16.18 3.89 10.02
N LEU A 213 -15.10 3.31 9.52
CA LEU A 213 -14.01 4.05 8.91
C LEU A 213 -14.26 4.21 7.40
N GLY A 214 -13.94 5.37 6.86
CA GLY A 214 -13.85 5.58 5.42
C GLY A 214 -14.67 6.75 4.88
N GLY A 215 -15.28 7.58 5.73
CA GLY A 215 -16.02 8.77 5.28
C GLY A 215 -15.16 9.74 4.43
N ALA A 216 -13.84 9.75 4.65
CA ALA A 216 -12.87 10.55 3.89
C ALA A 216 -12.22 9.80 2.70
N GLY A 217 -12.65 8.57 2.37
CA GLY A 217 -12.14 7.80 1.23
C GLY A 217 -10.73 7.22 1.37
N LEU A 218 -10.00 7.50 2.46
CA LEU A 218 -8.61 7.07 2.65
C LEU A 218 -8.48 5.63 3.16
N THR A 219 -9.40 5.16 4.00
CA THR A 219 -9.32 3.80 4.59
C THR A 219 -10.72 3.30 4.91
N MET A 220 -11.18 2.27 4.20
CA MET A 220 -12.47 1.65 4.46
C MET A 220 -12.35 0.55 5.52
N GLY A 221 -13.23 0.58 6.52
CA GLY A 221 -13.15 -0.42 7.58
C GLY A 221 -14.14 -0.23 8.71
N VAL A 222 -13.93 -1.02 9.76
CA VAL A 222 -14.66 -0.92 11.02
C VAL A 222 -13.65 -1.06 12.15
N ALA A 223 -13.59 -0.08 13.04
CA ALA A 223 -12.85 -0.14 14.30
C ALA A 223 -13.83 -0.26 15.46
N CYS A 224 -13.63 -1.27 16.30
CA CYS A 224 -14.55 -1.66 17.34
C CYS A 224 -13.87 -1.54 18.72
N TYR A 225 -14.21 -0.49 19.46
CA TYR A 225 -13.62 -0.15 20.75
C TYR A 225 -14.38 -0.80 21.90
N PHE A 226 -13.64 -1.13 22.98
CA PHE A 226 -14.23 -1.82 24.14
C PHE A 226 -14.83 -0.86 25.17
N SER A 227 -14.54 0.44 25.03
CA SER A 227 -15.03 1.51 25.91
C SER A 227 -15.42 2.74 25.08
N LEU A 228 -16.50 3.42 25.48
CA LEU A 228 -16.90 4.68 24.85
C LEU A 228 -15.90 5.77 25.23
N ASP A 229 -15.48 5.82 26.49
CA ASP A 229 -14.51 6.79 26.99
C ASP A 229 -13.19 6.72 26.21
N ASP A 230 -12.79 5.51 25.81
CA ASP A 230 -11.57 5.28 25.01
C ASP A 230 -11.71 5.83 23.60
N LEU A 231 -12.86 5.61 22.95
CA LEU A 231 -13.16 6.17 21.63
C LEU A 231 -13.26 7.70 21.70
N GLU A 232 -13.98 8.25 22.69
CA GLU A 232 -14.08 9.69 22.86
C GLU A 232 -12.71 10.33 23.14
N ALA A 233 -11.85 9.66 23.91
CA ALA A 233 -10.49 10.13 24.12
C ALA A 233 -9.68 10.15 22.82
N LEU A 234 -9.83 9.12 21.97
CA LEU A 234 -9.20 9.09 20.64
C LEU A 234 -9.71 10.22 19.75
N VAL A 235 -11.02 10.46 19.69
CA VAL A 235 -11.63 11.55 18.90
C VAL A 235 -11.10 12.91 19.37
N ARG A 236 -11.08 13.16 20.69
CA ARG A 236 -10.51 14.40 21.26
C ARG A 236 -9.02 14.57 20.92
N VAL A 237 -8.24 13.50 20.90
CA VAL A 237 -6.84 13.55 20.48
C VAL A 237 -6.75 13.84 18.99
N GLY A 238 -7.56 13.22 18.13
CA GLY A 238 -7.61 13.52 16.70
C GLY A 238 -7.93 14.98 16.42
N GLU A 239 -8.98 15.51 17.06
CA GLU A 239 -9.38 16.94 16.96
C GLU A 239 -8.28 17.89 17.44
N SER A 240 -7.54 17.53 18.48
CA SER A 240 -6.42 18.34 19.01
C SER A 240 -5.08 18.11 18.32
N SER A 241 -4.98 17.09 17.45
CA SER A 241 -3.77 16.76 16.67
C SER A 241 -3.81 17.32 15.25
N LEU A 242 -4.92 17.97 14.87
CA LEU A 242 -4.92 18.88 13.72
C LEU A 242 -3.84 19.93 13.95
N ALA A 243 -2.97 20.13 12.95
CA ALA A 243 -1.87 21.09 13.07
C ALA A 243 -2.44 22.46 13.47
N ASP A 244 -1.94 23.00 14.59
CA ASP A 244 -2.30 24.33 15.07
C ASP A 244 -2.06 25.35 13.94
N ASP A 245 -2.95 26.33 13.81
CA ASP A 245 -2.90 27.31 12.72
C ASP A 245 -1.56 28.03 12.66
N ASP A 246 -0.93 28.27 13.82
CA ASP A 246 0.40 28.86 13.94
C ASP A 246 1.49 27.98 13.27
N MET A 247 1.41 26.65 13.38
CA MET A 247 2.36 25.73 12.73
C MET A 247 2.13 25.62 11.23
N VAL A 248 0.87 25.63 10.79
CA VAL A 248 0.51 25.70 9.36
C VAL A 248 1.08 26.99 8.76
N ASP A 249 0.96 28.10 9.46
CA ASP A 249 1.51 29.40 9.05
C ASP A 249 3.04 29.40 8.98
N GLU A 250 3.73 28.82 9.96
CA GLU A 250 5.18 28.65 9.94
C GLU A 250 5.66 27.76 8.79
N ALA A 251 4.96 26.65 8.52
CA ALA A 251 5.29 25.75 7.42
C ALA A 251 5.06 26.39 6.05
N ILE A 252 3.97 27.14 5.87
CA ILE A 252 3.72 27.94 4.65
C ILE A 252 4.86 28.96 4.45
N ALA A 253 5.26 29.66 5.51
CA ALA A 253 6.35 30.64 5.45
C ALA A 253 7.67 29.97 5.03
N MET A 254 7.99 28.81 5.60
CA MET A 254 9.19 28.03 5.25
C MET A 254 9.15 27.55 3.79
N MET A 255 8.02 27.06 3.30
CA MET A 255 7.88 26.63 1.90
C MET A 255 8.02 27.79 0.92
N ARG A 256 7.53 29.00 1.26
CA ARG A 256 7.78 30.22 0.47
C ARG A 256 9.26 30.58 0.42
N GLU A 257 9.98 30.48 1.53
CA GLU A 257 11.43 30.72 1.56
C GLU A 257 12.21 29.72 0.71
N LEU A 258 11.72 28.48 0.61
CA LEU A 258 12.29 27.44 -0.24
C LEU A 258 11.88 27.54 -1.72
N GLY A 259 11.08 28.56 -2.08
CA GLY A 259 10.69 28.86 -3.47
C GLY A 259 9.52 28.04 -4.00
N ALA A 260 8.70 27.43 -3.12
CA ALA A 260 7.48 26.77 -3.54
C ALA A 260 6.47 27.79 -4.12
N PRO A 261 5.80 27.50 -5.25
CA PRO A 261 4.90 28.44 -5.93
C PRO A 261 3.51 28.49 -5.25
N LEU A 262 3.48 28.72 -3.94
CA LEU A 262 2.24 28.71 -3.14
C LEU A 262 1.33 29.91 -3.41
N ASP A 263 1.88 30.99 -3.97
CA ASP A 263 1.12 32.22 -4.26
C ASP A 263 0.21 32.09 -5.50
N GLU A 264 0.31 30.98 -6.25
CA GLU A 264 -0.58 30.67 -7.37
C GLU A 264 -1.88 29.96 -6.95
N LEU A 265 -1.98 29.56 -5.67
CA LEU A 265 -3.12 28.84 -5.10
C LEU A 265 -3.93 29.74 -4.14
N PRO A 266 -5.25 29.52 -4.00
CA PRO A 266 -6.05 30.21 -2.98
C PRO A 266 -5.51 29.95 -1.56
N PRO A 267 -5.52 30.95 -0.66
CA PRO A 267 -4.96 30.80 0.70
C PRO A 267 -5.52 29.62 1.49
N GLU A 268 -6.82 29.35 1.37
CA GLU A 268 -7.46 28.22 2.07
C GLU A 268 -6.95 26.87 1.55
N VAL A 269 -6.79 26.73 0.23
CA VAL A 269 -6.25 25.53 -0.42
C VAL A 269 -4.79 25.31 -0.01
N VAL A 270 -4.01 26.38 0.13
CA VAL A 270 -2.62 26.30 0.61
C VAL A 270 -2.57 25.85 2.07
N ARG A 271 -3.44 26.38 2.94
CA ARG A 271 -3.51 25.98 4.35
C ARG A 271 -3.90 24.53 4.49
N GLU A 272 -4.89 24.08 3.74
CA GLU A 272 -5.36 22.69 3.75
C GLU A 272 -4.26 21.74 3.25
N MET A 273 -3.63 22.05 2.11
CA MET A 273 -2.53 21.26 1.55
C MET A 273 -1.33 21.17 2.51
N VAL A 274 -0.96 22.27 3.17
CA VAL A 274 0.16 22.26 4.14
C VAL A 274 -0.23 21.52 5.42
N ARG A 275 -1.48 21.64 5.87
CA ARG A 275 -2.00 20.91 7.02
C ARG A 275 -1.97 19.39 6.78
N ASP A 276 -2.31 18.94 5.58
CA ASP A 276 -2.24 17.53 5.19
C ASP A 276 -0.80 16.99 5.08
N MET A 277 0.16 17.86 4.74
CA MET A 277 1.58 17.50 4.66
C MET A 277 2.28 17.47 6.02
N LEU A 278 1.71 18.12 7.04
CA LEU A 278 2.27 18.12 8.39
C LEU A 278 1.94 16.79 9.09
N PRO A 279 2.92 16.15 9.75
CA PRO A 279 2.63 14.96 10.55
C PRO A 279 1.66 15.33 11.69
N PRO A 280 0.75 14.42 12.09
CA PRO A 280 -0.16 14.68 13.20
C PRO A 280 0.63 15.06 14.45
N THR A 281 0.31 16.23 15.01
CA THR A 281 1.01 16.74 16.20
C THR A 281 0.33 16.22 17.44
N TYR A 282 0.94 15.22 18.08
CA TYR A 282 0.52 14.81 19.42
C TYR A 282 0.82 15.92 20.44
N ALA A 283 -0.05 16.10 21.42
CA ALA A 283 0.17 17.04 22.51
C ALA A 283 1.57 16.85 23.17
N PRO A 284 2.24 17.91 23.63
CA PRO A 284 3.56 17.79 24.26
C PRO A 284 3.56 16.77 25.40
N GLY A 285 4.33 15.68 25.24
CA GLY A 285 4.44 14.59 26.22
C GLY A 285 3.51 13.40 26.01
N THR A 286 2.68 13.38 24.97
CA THR A 286 1.98 12.16 24.54
C THR A 286 2.78 11.41 23.47
N THR A 287 2.92 10.11 23.65
CA THR A 287 3.49 9.19 22.66
C THR A 287 2.36 8.57 21.82
N PRO A 288 2.63 8.08 20.59
CA PRO A 288 1.62 7.36 19.81
C PRO A 288 0.98 6.19 20.58
N ALA A 289 1.75 5.51 21.42
CA ALA A 289 1.26 4.44 22.28
C ALA A 289 0.21 4.91 23.32
N ASP A 290 0.28 6.17 23.75
CA ASP A 290 -0.66 6.75 24.74
C ASP A 290 -2.05 7.00 24.15
N VAL A 291 -2.19 6.95 22.83
CA VAL A 291 -3.45 7.15 22.10
C VAL A 291 -4.08 5.81 21.68
N ILE A 292 -3.29 4.74 21.68
CA ILE A 292 -3.74 3.40 21.33
C ILE A 292 -4.67 2.85 22.41
N ARG A 293 -5.82 2.34 21.99
CA ARG A 293 -6.87 1.77 22.85
C ARG A 293 -7.25 0.38 22.40
N ASP A 294 -7.83 -0.37 23.32
CA ASP A 294 -8.27 -1.72 23.06
C ASP A 294 -9.38 -1.76 22.01
N SER A 295 -9.02 -2.27 20.83
CA SER A 295 -9.94 -2.36 19.70
C SER A 295 -9.71 -3.60 18.84
N LEU A 296 -10.77 -3.98 18.13
CA LEU A 296 -10.73 -4.90 16.99
C LEU A 296 -10.94 -4.09 15.72
N ILE A 297 -10.08 -4.29 14.72
CA ILE A 297 -10.11 -3.51 13.49
C ILE A 297 -10.19 -4.44 12.29
N CYS A 298 -11.05 -4.10 11.35
CA CYS A 298 -11.09 -4.69 10.02
C CYS A 298 -10.82 -3.57 9.03
N PHE A 299 -9.72 -3.64 8.30
CA PHE A 299 -9.48 -2.83 7.12
C PHE A 299 -9.85 -3.60 5.87
N TYR A 300 -10.33 -2.92 4.84
CA TYR A 300 -10.46 -3.48 3.51
C TYR A 300 -9.42 -2.88 2.61
N ASP A 301 -8.61 -3.75 2.01
CA ASP A 301 -7.51 -3.35 1.15
C ASP A 301 -7.62 -4.07 -0.21
N THR A 302 -6.84 -3.59 -1.17
CA THR A 302 -6.69 -4.17 -2.49
C THR A 302 -5.68 -5.32 -2.48
N ALA A 303 -5.71 -6.17 -3.50
CA ALA A 303 -4.74 -7.25 -3.65
C ALA A 303 -3.27 -6.77 -3.68
N ASP A 304 -3.03 -5.54 -4.14
CA ASP A 304 -1.69 -4.95 -4.22
C ASP A 304 -1.22 -4.36 -2.88
N GLY A 305 -2.16 -4.04 -1.97
CA GLY A 305 -1.86 -3.50 -0.64
C GLY A 305 -1.68 -4.56 0.46
N VAL A 306 -2.01 -5.82 0.18
CA VAL A 306 -1.90 -6.92 1.15
C VAL A 306 -0.74 -7.86 0.81
N ASP A 307 -0.18 -8.48 1.86
CA ASP A 307 0.80 -9.55 1.71
C ASP A 307 0.25 -10.65 0.78
N PRO A 308 0.94 -11.00 -0.33
CA PRO A 308 0.51 -12.06 -1.24
C PRO A 308 0.28 -13.40 -0.55
N THR A 309 1.05 -13.73 0.49
CA THR A 309 0.89 -14.96 1.27
C THR A 309 -0.44 -15.01 2.02
N TYR A 310 -0.99 -13.85 2.41
CA TYR A 310 -2.31 -13.74 3.03
C TYR A 310 -3.43 -14.05 2.04
N VAL A 311 -3.31 -13.54 0.80
CA VAL A 311 -4.29 -13.80 -0.27
C VAL A 311 -4.33 -15.28 -0.63
N GLU A 312 -3.17 -15.91 -0.74
CA GLU A 312 -3.07 -17.35 -0.95
C GLU A 312 -3.67 -18.15 0.19
N TRP A 313 -3.35 -17.78 1.44
CA TRP A 313 -3.93 -18.39 2.62
C TRP A 313 -5.47 -18.32 2.60
N ILE A 314 -6.05 -17.17 2.23
CA ILE A 314 -7.51 -17.01 2.03
C ILE A 314 -8.05 -17.99 0.99
N HIS A 315 -7.36 -18.14 -0.15
CA HIS A 315 -7.74 -19.05 -1.22
C HIS A 315 -7.67 -20.52 -0.81
N GLU A 316 -6.59 -20.94 -0.16
CA GLU A 316 -6.38 -22.31 0.32
C GLU A 316 -7.46 -22.74 1.32
N HIS A 317 -7.89 -21.82 2.19
CA HIS A 317 -8.95 -22.07 3.18
C HIS A 317 -10.37 -21.93 2.58
N GLY A 318 -10.48 -21.51 1.31
CA GLY A 318 -11.76 -21.33 0.60
C GLY A 318 -12.64 -20.28 1.27
N LEU A 319 -12.03 -19.19 1.75
CA LEU A 319 -12.71 -18.10 2.43
C LEU A 319 -13.34 -17.14 1.41
N LYS A 320 -14.52 -16.62 1.73
CA LYS A 320 -15.31 -15.79 0.80
C LYS A 320 -14.98 -14.31 0.99
N LEU A 321 -14.59 -13.66 -0.11
CA LEU A 321 -14.40 -12.22 -0.18
C LEU A 321 -15.64 -11.51 -0.75
N ALA A 322 -15.73 -10.19 -0.59
CA ALA A 322 -16.76 -9.40 -1.26
C ALA A 322 -16.47 -9.29 -2.76
N ASN A 323 -15.25 -8.89 -3.09
CA ASN A 323 -14.63 -8.85 -4.42
C ASN A 323 -13.09 -8.83 -4.24
N GLN A 324 -12.33 -8.76 -5.33
CA GLN A 324 -10.85 -8.78 -5.29
C GLN A 324 -10.22 -7.47 -4.79
N SER A 325 -10.99 -6.40 -4.69
CA SER A 325 -10.55 -5.06 -4.24
C SER A 325 -10.93 -4.78 -2.78
N MET A 326 -11.52 -5.76 -2.09
CA MET A 326 -12.02 -5.63 -0.72
C MET A 326 -11.59 -6.84 0.11
N ILE A 327 -10.28 -6.98 0.29
CA ILE A 327 -9.65 -8.03 1.08
C ILE A 327 -9.64 -7.58 2.55
N PRO A 328 -10.37 -8.28 3.45
CA PRO A 328 -10.43 -7.88 4.84
C PRO A 328 -9.14 -8.27 5.56
N ALA A 329 -8.51 -7.34 6.28
CA ALA A 329 -7.40 -7.58 7.18
C ALA A 329 -7.86 -7.36 8.63
N PHE A 330 -7.66 -8.36 9.50
CA PHE A 330 -8.21 -8.36 10.86
C PHE A 330 -7.12 -8.19 11.90
N HIS A 331 -7.28 -7.18 12.75
CA HIS A 331 -6.27 -6.81 13.73
C HIS A 331 -6.87 -6.62 15.12
N ARG A 332 -6.14 -7.09 16.13
CA ARG A 332 -6.31 -6.67 17.51
C ARG A 332 -5.22 -5.67 17.82
N VAL A 333 -5.65 -4.50 18.30
CA VAL A 333 -4.76 -3.45 18.79
C VAL A 333 -4.95 -3.33 20.29
N THR A 334 -3.88 -3.49 21.07
CA THR A 334 -3.93 -3.49 22.54
C THR A 334 -3.44 -2.16 23.09
N THR A 335 -4.09 -1.65 24.14
CA THR A 335 -3.72 -0.39 24.80
C THR A 335 -2.21 -0.36 25.12
N GLY A 336 -1.52 0.71 24.67
CA GLY A 336 -0.09 0.91 24.88
C GLY A 336 0.84 0.06 24.00
N SER A 337 0.32 -0.74 23.06
CA SER A 337 1.10 -1.54 22.13
C SER A 337 1.03 -0.99 20.71
N LEU A 338 2.18 -0.70 20.10
CA LEU A 338 2.27 -0.32 18.69
C LEU A 338 2.12 -1.53 17.75
N GLU A 339 2.28 -2.76 18.26
CA GLU A 339 2.13 -3.98 17.48
C GLU A 339 0.66 -4.42 17.44
N ALA A 340 0.12 -4.50 16.24
CA ALA A 340 -1.14 -5.18 15.95
C ALA A 340 -0.90 -6.69 15.83
N ARG A 341 -1.83 -7.50 16.33
CA ARG A 341 -1.77 -8.97 16.20
C ARG A 341 -3.02 -9.55 15.55
N PRO A 342 -2.97 -10.77 15.01
CA PRO A 342 -4.18 -11.50 14.60
C PRO A 342 -5.16 -11.69 15.76
N LEU A 343 -6.44 -11.90 15.44
CA LEU A 343 -7.48 -12.12 16.46
C LEU A 343 -7.39 -13.53 17.05
N THR A 344 -7.73 -13.66 18.32
CA THR A 344 -8.03 -14.95 18.94
C THR A 344 -9.39 -15.48 18.47
N GLU A 345 -9.69 -16.75 18.75
CA GLU A 345 -10.99 -17.34 18.43
C GLU A 345 -12.18 -16.55 19.02
N ARG A 346 -12.06 -16.13 20.29
CA ARG A 346 -13.09 -15.33 20.98
C ARG A 346 -13.31 -13.97 20.30
N GLU A 347 -12.22 -13.28 20.01
CA GLU A 347 -12.24 -11.98 19.34
C GLU A 347 -12.80 -12.10 17.91
N ALA A 348 -12.45 -13.16 17.17
CA ALA A 348 -12.99 -13.44 15.85
C ALA A 348 -14.51 -13.71 15.86
N VAL A 349 -15.01 -14.44 16.86
CA VAL A 349 -16.46 -14.63 17.06
C VAL A 349 -17.15 -13.31 17.39
N ALA A 350 -16.60 -12.53 18.32
CA ALA A 350 -17.14 -11.21 18.66
C ALA A 350 -17.20 -10.30 17.43
N PHE A 351 -16.14 -10.29 16.62
CA PHE A 351 -16.09 -9.43 15.45
C PHE A 351 -16.97 -9.90 14.30
N THR A 352 -17.20 -11.21 14.19
CA THR A 352 -18.23 -11.77 13.30
C THR A 352 -19.61 -11.19 13.62
N LEU A 353 -19.94 -11.08 14.92
CA LEU A 353 -21.20 -10.49 15.37
C LEU A 353 -21.29 -9.00 15.03
N VAL A 354 -20.21 -8.25 15.25
CA VAL A 354 -20.14 -6.82 14.92
C VAL A 354 -20.36 -6.59 13.43
N LEU A 355 -19.54 -7.19 12.57
CA LEU A 355 -19.62 -7.00 11.11
C LEU A 355 -20.93 -7.53 10.53
N GLY A 356 -21.40 -8.69 11.01
CA GLY A 356 -22.67 -9.26 10.59
C GLY A 356 -23.88 -8.47 11.06
N GLY A 357 -23.79 -7.87 12.25
CA GLY A 357 -24.78 -6.97 12.82
C GLY A 357 -24.86 -5.67 12.04
N LEU A 358 -23.71 -5.03 11.82
CA LEU A 358 -23.59 -3.76 11.09
C LEU A 358 -24.13 -3.90 9.67
N ALA A 359 -23.71 -4.93 8.92
CA ALA A 359 -24.22 -5.19 7.58
C ALA A 359 -25.76 -5.27 7.52
N ARG A 360 -26.39 -5.95 8.49
CA ARG A 360 -27.85 -6.05 8.56
C ARG A 360 -28.51 -4.77 9.04
N PHE A 361 -27.83 -4.00 9.89
CA PHE A 361 -28.29 -2.70 10.38
C PHE A 361 -28.32 -1.68 9.25
N THR A 362 -27.21 -1.52 8.52
CA THR A 362 -27.11 -0.66 7.34
C THR A 362 -28.17 -1.02 6.31
N SER A 363 -28.30 -2.32 5.99
CA SER A 363 -29.34 -2.79 5.05
C SER A 363 -30.76 -2.48 5.51
N ARG A 364 -31.02 -2.50 6.82
CA ARG A 364 -32.37 -2.26 7.36
C ARG A 364 -32.72 -0.77 7.39
N PHE A 365 -31.76 0.07 7.75
CA PHE A 365 -31.99 1.50 7.99
C PHE A 365 -31.33 2.38 6.94
N GLN A 366 -31.13 1.85 5.73
CA GLN A 366 -30.43 2.56 4.66
C GLN A 366 -31.07 3.92 4.37
N ASP A 367 -32.40 3.96 4.30
CA ASP A 367 -33.14 5.20 4.02
C ASP A 367 -32.96 6.21 5.16
N GLU A 368 -33.12 5.78 6.42
CA GLU A 368 -32.95 6.64 7.60
C GLU A 368 -31.51 7.15 7.75
N LEU A 369 -30.51 6.31 7.44
CA LEU A 369 -29.10 6.69 7.49
C LEU A 369 -28.69 7.61 6.32
N ALA A 370 -29.29 7.46 5.14
CA ALA A 370 -28.96 8.30 3.99
C ALA A 370 -29.38 9.77 4.21
N VAL A 371 -30.45 10.00 4.97
CA VAL A 371 -30.92 11.36 5.31
C VAL A 371 -30.55 11.77 6.73
N MET A 372 -29.99 10.86 7.54
CA MET A 372 -29.65 11.07 8.95
C MET A 372 -30.84 11.59 9.78
N GLU A 373 -32.01 11.04 9.49
CA GLU A 373 -33.26 11.37 10.18
C GLU A 373 -34.02 10.08 10.49
N GLY A 374 -34.57 10.01 11.70
CA GLY A 374 -35.35 8.85 12.13
C GLY A 374 -35.72 8.89 13.61
N PRO A 375 -36.42 7.86 14.11
CA PRO A 375 -36.69 7.73 15.52
C PRO A 375 -35.38 7.52 16.29
N GLU A 376 -35.11 8.37 17.27
CA GLU A 376 -33.89 8.32 18.06
C GLU A 376 -34.07 7.53 19.38
N PRO A 377 -33.22 6.53 19.66
CA PRO A 377 -32.24 5.93 18.75
C PRO A 377 -32.89 4.89 17.81
N LEU A 378 -32.30 4.65 16.64
CA LEU A 378 -32.60 3.47 15.83
C LEU A 378 -32.13 2.24 16.61
N ILE A 379 -33.04 1.31 16.88
CA ILE A 379 -32.73 0.08 17.62
C ILE A 379 -33.00 -1.14 16.75
N PHE A 380 -32.00 -2.00 16.61
CA PHE A 380 -32.12 -3.24 15.86
C PHE A 380 -31.67 -4.45 16.66
N ARG A 381 -32.36 -5.59 16.48
CA ARG A 381 -32.05 -6.84 17.20
C ARG A 381 -31.90 -8.02 16.24
N PRO A 382 -30.86 -8.04 15.39
CA PRO A 382 -30.69 -9.12 14.41
C PRO A 382 -30.20 -10.41 15.05
N TYR A 383 -30.47 -11.51 14.37
CA TYR A 383 -29.72 -12.76 14.54
C TYR A 383 -28.53 -12.78 13.57
N VAL A 384 -27.35 -13.08 14.09
CA VAL A 384 -26.11 -13.22 13.30
C VAL A 384 -25.60 -14.66 13.42
N ASP A 385 -25.17 -15.22 12.29
CA ASP A 385 -24.60 -16.57 12.22
C ASP A 385 -23.18 -16.57 12.79
N VAL A 386 -22.91 -17.49 13.71
CA VAL A 386 -21.61 -17.76 14.35
C VAL A 386 -21.32 -19.27 14.27
N PRO A 387 -20.12 -19.74 14.64
CA PRO A 387 -19.74 -21.16 14.49
C PRO A 387 -20.72 -22.12 15.18
N ASP A 388 -21.21 -21.74 16.36
CA ASP A 388 -22.05 -22.58 17.21
C ASP A 388 -23.55 -22.23 17.12
N GLY A 389 -23.98 -21.53 16.05
CA GLY A 389 -25.39 -21.28 15.76
C GLY A 389 -25.71 -19.84 15.41
N LYS A 390 -26.83 -19.33 15.94
CA LYS A 390 -27.28 -17.95 15.72
C LYS A 390 -27.37 -17.22 17.05
N VAL A 391 -26.75 -16.06 17.12
CA VAL A 391 -26.76 -15.21 18.31
C VAL A 391 -27.58 -13.96 18.01
N ARG A 392 -28.42 -13.56 18.98
CA ARG A 392 -29.14 -12.29 18.90
C ARG A 392 -28.33 -11.21 19.59
N ILE A 393 -28.02 -10.14 18.86
CA ILE A 393 -27.33 -8.95 19.39
C ILE A 393 -28.27 -7.75 19.33
N THR A 394 -27.91 -6.65 19.99
CA THR A 394 -28.65 -5.38 19.86
C THR A 394 -27.72 -4.30 19.36
N LEU A 395 -28.10 -3.61 18.30
CA LEU A 395 -27.41 -2.44 17.77
C LEU A 395 -28.25 -1.19 18.01
N ARG A 396 -27.58 -0.07 18.30
CA ARG A 396 -28.21 1.24 18.47
C ARG A 396 -27.40 2.34 17.80
N TYR A 397 -28.10 3.26 17.14
CA TYR A 397 -27.51 4.44 16.54
C TYR A 397 -28.52 5.60 16.45
N PRO A 398 -28.15 6.85 16.78
CA PRO A 398 -26.94 7.21 17.55
C PRO A 398 -26.95 6.58 18.97
N PRO A 399 -25.84 6.64 19.73
CA PRO A 399 -25.82 6.28 21.14
C PRO A 399 -26.88 7.02 21.97
N GLU A 400 -27.35 6.42 23.06
CA GLU A 400 -28.36 7.05 23.92
C GLU A 400 -27.84 8.38 24.49
N GLY A 401 -28.59 9.47 24.26
CA GLY A 401 -28.20 10.81 24.69
C GLY A 401 -27.28 11.58 23.73
N GLN A 402 -27.03 11.05 22.53
CA GLN A 402 -26.39 11.77 21.43
C GLN A 402 -27.41 12.03 20.33
N ASP A 403 -27.40 13.24 19.76
CA ASP A 403 -28.22 13.62 18.62
C ASP A 403 -27.66 12.99 17.32
N TRP A 404 -28.43 13.01 16.23
CA TRP A 404 -27.87 12.72 14.91
C TRP A 404 -26.71 13.67 14.61
N PRO A 405 -25.61 13.19 14.01
CA PRO A 405 -24.56 14.07 13.56
C PRO A 405 -25.07 14.95 12.41
N GLU A 406 -24.74 16.24 12.45
CA GLU A 406 -24.89 17.13 11.30
C GLU A 406 -23.82 16.75 10.27
N LEU A 407 -24.22 16.20 9.12
CA LEU A 407 -23.27 15.84 8.07
C LEU A 407 -22.98 17.03 7.16
N GLU A 408 -21.81 17.64 7.36
CA GLU A 408 -21.13 18.40 6.32
C GLU A 408 -20.24 17.44 5.54
N TRP A 409 -20.78 16.81 4.48
CA TRP A 409 -19.92 16.11 3.53
C TRP A 409 -19.05 17.15 2.83
N PRO A 410 -17.71 17.00 2.80
CA PRO A 410 -16.88 17.87 1.96
C PRO A 410 -17.40 17.76 0.53
N GLU A 411 -17.70 18.91 -0.10
CA GLU A 411 -18.15 18.93 -1.48
C GLU A 411 -17.12 18.15 -2.33
N ALA A 412 -17.62 17.22 -3.16
CA ALA A 412 -16.80 16.33 -3.97
C ALA A 412 -15.81 17.06 -4.91
N ASP A 413 -15.95 18.38 -5.04
CA ASP A 413 -15.14 19.25 -5.89
C ASP A 413 -13.84 19.74 -5.21
N GLY A 414 -13.65 19.49 -3.90
CA GLY A 414 -12.49 19.98 -3.13
C GLY A 414 -11.18 19.21 -3.33
N PHE A 415 -11.27 17.91 -3.63
CA PHE A 415 -10.12 17.07 -3.94
C PHE A 415 -10.19 16.70 -5.42
N GLY A 416 -9.45 17.41 -6.27
CA GLY A 416 -9.34 17.17 -7.72
C GLY A 416 -8.68 15.84 -8.10
N LEU A 417 -9.18 14.73 -7.58
CA LEU A 417 -8.79 13.37 -7.89
C LEU A 417 -10.04 12.60 -8.34
N ASP A 418 -10.35 12.71 -9.64
CA ASP A 418 -11.20 11.78 -10.38
C ASP A 418 -10.55 10.38 -10.37
N LEU A 419 -10.64 9.65 -9.25
CA LEU A 419 -10.05 8.31 -9.12
C LEU A 419 -11.02 7.17 -9.43
N PHE A 420 -12.29 7.44 -9.73
CA PHE A 420 -13.20 6.38 -10.18
C PHE A 420 -14.18 6.88 -11.26
N PRO A 421 -14.32 6.17 -12.40
CA PRO A 421 -15.35 6.49 -13.36
C PRO A 421 -16.74 6.22 -12.75
N PRO A 422 -17.76 7.03 -13.07
CA PRO A 422 -19.12 6.81 -12.59
C PRO A 422 -19.65 5.45 -13.07
N PRO A 423 -20.57 4.81 -12.32
CA PRO A 423 -21.14 3.54 -12.71
C PRO A 423 -21.88 3.65 -14.04
N PRO A 424 -21.82 2.61 -14.91
CA PRO A 424 -22.53 2.62 -16.18
C PRO A 424 -24.06 2.63 -15.96
N GLU A 425 -24.75 3.48 -16.73
CA GLU A 425 -26.22 3.61 -16.79
C GLU A 425 -26.96 2.30 -17.13
#